data_AF-A0AAD7BUP6-F1
#
_entry.id   AF-A0AAD7BUP6-F1
#
_cell.length_a   1.000
_cell.length_b   1.000
_cell.length_c   1.000
_cell.angle_alpha   90.00
_cell.angle_beta   90.00
_cell.angle_gamma   90.00
#
_symmetry.space_group_name_H-M   'P 1'
#
loop_
_entity.id
_entity.type
_entity.pdbx_description
1 polymer ?
#
loop_
_entity_poly.entity_id
_entity_poly.type
_entity_poly.pdbx_seq_one_letter_code
_entity_poly.pdbx_strand_id
1 'polypeptide(L)'
;VVPSSDVPLAAAPSLWSLAYGVLSSLFIAVHAVLIKMSLPYCNNSTVQLAWWTNVGSAVLLLPFVIFGGEYSVLYDRVTDPNWDGTVFLWGSVVTGVFGFLPCIAGLLSIRVTSPITHMVSSAARSVLQTLIGVSYFGDLMTTNRAGSILVILGGTM
;
A
#
# COMPACT_ATOMS: atom_id res chain seq x y z
N VAL A 1 5.69 25.59 -19.64
CA VAL A 1 7.05 25.19 -19.23
C VAL A 1 7.44 23.96 -20.03
N VAL A 2 8.51 24.04 -20.82
CA VAL A 2 8.96 22.95 -21.70
C VAL A 2 9.45 21.80 -20.82
N PRO A 3 9.10 20.52 -21.05
CA PRO A 3 9.65 19.43 -20.26
C PRO A 3 11.13 19.29 -20.63
N SER A 4 12.03 19.67 -19.72
CA SER A 4 13.46 19.45 -19.87
C SER A 4 13.75 17.94 -19.83
N SER A 5 14.50 17.47 -20.82
CA SER A 5 14.88 16.07 -21.06
C SER A 5 15.81 15.48 -19.99
N ASP A 6 16.33 16.31 -19.09
CA ASP A 6 17.30 15.92 -18.08
C ASP A 6 16.57 15.37 -16.86
N VAL A 7 16.12 14.13 -16.98
CA VAL A 7 15.79 13.32 -15.81
C VAL A 7 17.10 13.17 -15.01
N PRO A 8 17.20 13.68 -13.77
CA PRO A 8 18.41 13.53 -12.98
C PRO A 8 18.78 12.05 -12.90
N LEU A 9 20.06 11.68 -13.06
CA LEU A 9 20.53 10.29 -12.93
C LEU A 9 20.12 9.64 -11.59
N ALA A 10 19.87 10.46 -10.55
CA ALA A 10 19.33 10.06 -9.25
C ALA A 10 17.85 9.62 -9.28
N ALA A 11 17.12 9.87 -10.36
CA ALA A 11 15.71 9.48 -10.53
C ALA A 11 15.55 8.09 -11.20
N ALA A 12 16.63 7.48 -11.68
CA ALA A 12 16.60 6.11 -12.17
C ALA A 12 16.51 5.13 -10.99
N PRO A 13 15.55 4.19 -10.97
CA PRO A 13 15.42 3.24 -9.88
C PRO A 13 16.65 2.33 -9.82
N SER A 14 17.17 2.13 -8.60
CA SER A 14 18.24 1.17 -8.35
C SER A 14 17.81 -0.27 -8.64
N LEU A 15 18.76 -1.17 -8.92
CA LEU A 15 18.48 -2.59 -9.11
C LEU A 15 17.77 -3.20 -7.88
N TRP A 16 18.18 -2.81 -6.67
CA TRP A 16 17.54 -3.27 -5.43
C TRP A 16 16.10 -2.82 -5.32
N SER A 17 15.77 -1.57 -5.68
CA SER A 17 14.38 -1.11 -5.70
C SER A 17 13.51 -1.87 -6.71
N LEU A 18 14.07 -2.22 -7.87
CA LEU A 18 13.37 -3.05 -8.86
C LEU A 18 13.14 -4.46 -8.32
N ALA A 19 14.16 -5.07 -7.70
CA ALA A 19 14.05 -6.40 -7.10
C ALA A 19 12.98 -6.45 -5.99
N TYR A 20 12.97 -5.46 -5.09
CA TYR A 20 11.92 -5.36 -4.06
C TYR A 20 10.53 -5.10 -4.65
N GLY A 21 10.43 -4.32 -5.73
CA GLY A 21 9.17 -4.12 -6.46
C GLY A 21 8.60 -5.42 -7.05
N VAL A 22 9.45 -6.24 -7.65
CA VAL A 22 9.06 -7.56 -8.19
C VAL A 22 8.64 -8.51 -7.05
N LEU A 23 9.43 -8.61 -5.99
CA LEU A 23 9.10 -9.45 -4.83
C LEU A 23 7.80 -9.00 -4.16
N SER A 24 7.60 -7.70 -3.99
CA SER A 24 6.36 -7.15 -3.44
C SER A 24 5.14 -7.55 -4.28
N SER A 25 5.24 -7.42 -5.61
CA SER A 25 4.16 -7.81 -6.53
C SER A 25 3.84 -9.30 -6.45
N LEU A 26 4.88 -10.15 -6.34
CA LEU A 26 4.72 -11.59 -6.15
C LEU A 26 3.98 -11.91 -4.83
N PHE A 27 4.39 -11.30 -3.72
CA PHE A 27 3.76 -11.53 -2.42
C PHE A 27 2.32 -11.03 -2.39
N ILE A 28 1.99 -9.91 -3.03
CA ILE A 28 0.61 -9.42 -3.16
C ILE A 28 -0.25 -10.42 -3.94
N ALA A 29 0.27 -10.96 -5.05
CA ALA A 29 -0.45 -11.97 -5.83
C ALA A 29 -0.68 -13.26 -5.03
N VAL A 30 0.34 -13.77 -4.34
CA VAL A 30 0.22 -14.94 -3.46
C VAL A 30 -0.77 -14.66 -2.33
N HIS A 31 -0.71 -13.49 -1.71
CA HIS A 31 -1.61 -13.09 -0.63
C HIS A 31 -3.08 -13.07 -1.09
N ALA A 32 -3.38 -12.54 -2.27
CA ALA A 32 -4.73 -12.54 -2.82
C ALA A 32 -5.30 -13.96 -3.01
N VAL A 33 -4.45 -14.91 -3.44
CA VAL A 33 -4.83 -16.33 -3.56
C VAL A 33 -5.05 -16.96 -2.18
N LEU A 34 -4.15 -16.73 -1.23
CA LEU A 34 -4.25 -17.25 0.13
C LEU A 34 -5.51 -16.74 0.85
N ILE A 35 -5.89 -15.47 0.65
CA ILE A 35 -7.16 -14.92 1.16
C ILE A 35 -8.34 -15.77 0.66
N LYS A 36 -8.42 -16.01 -0.65
CA LYS A 36 -9.54 -16.78 -1.23
C LYS A 36 -9.56 -18.22 -0.71
N MET A 37 -8.39 -18.85 -0.56
CA MET A 37 -8.26 -20.19 0.01
C MET A 37 -8.60 -20.24 1.51
N SER A 38 -8.39 -19.15 2.25
CA SER A 38 -8.59 -19.08 3.70
C SER A 38 -10.03 -18.78 4.11
N LEU A 39 -10.84 -18.19 3.21
CA LEU A 39 -12.24 -17.83 3.48
C LEU A 39 -13.11 -18.98 4.01
N PRO A 40 -13.06 -20.21 3.46
CA PRO A 40 -13.86 -21.33 3.95
C PRO A 40 -13.54 -21.69 5.41
N TYR A 41 -12.28 -21.52 5.84
CA TYR A 41 -11.84 -21.80 7.22
C TYR A 41 -12.27 -20.73 8.22
N CYS A 42 -12.69 -19.55 7.75
CA CYS A 42 -13.17 -18.44 8.56
C CYS A 42 -14.69 -18.29 8.52
N ASN A 43 -15.44 -19.40 8.38
CA ASN A 43 -16.91 -19.39 8.24
C ASN A 43 -17.41 -18.48 7.09
N ASN A 44 -16.61 -18.28 6.04
CA ASN A 44 -16.86 -17.30 4.98
C ASN A 44 -17.06 -15.85 5.49
N SER A 45 -16.60 -15.53 6.70
CA SER A 45 -16.65 -14.19 7.27
C SER A 45 -15.42 -13.38 6.89
N THR A 46 -15.62 -12.37 6.06
CA THR A 46 -14.58 -11.42 5.65
C THR A 46 -14.00 -10.67 6.85
N VAL A 47 -14.84 -10.33 7.85
CA VAL A 47 -14.41 -9.59 9.04
C VAL A 47 -13.54 -10.47 9.95
N GLN A 48 -13.88 -11.75 10.09
CA GLN A 48 -13.06 -12.69 10.85
C GLN A 48 -11.69 -12.89 10.19
N LEU A 49 -11.66 -13.01 8.87
CA LEU A 49 -10.40 -13.11 8.12
C LEU A 49 -9.57 -11.81 8.20
N ALA A 50 -10.22 -10.65 8.19
CA ALA A 50 -9.58 -9.35 8.37
C ALA A 50 -8.93 -9.23 9.76
N TRP A 51 -9.63 -9.67 10.80
CA TRP A 51 -9.10 -9.69 12.16
C TRP A 51 -7.83 -10.54 12.25
N TRP A 52 -7.87 -11.79 11.79
CA TRP A 52 -6.72 -12.69 11.83
C TRP A 52 -5.54 -12.19 11.00
N THR A 53 -5.81 -11.65 9.81
CA THR A 53 -4.76 -11.11 8.94
C THR A 53 -4.09 -9.88 9.56
N ASN A 54 -4.86 -8.94 10.12
CA ASN A 54 -4.31 -7.71 10.69
C ASN A 54 -3.58 -7.97 12.02
N VAL A 55 -4.15 -8.79 12.92
CA VAL A 55 -3.48 -9.16 14.18
C VAL A 55 -2.21 -9.96 13.90
N GLY A 56 -2.28 -10.94 12.98
CA GLY A 56 -1.12 -11.70 12.55
C GLY A 56 -0.02 -10.80 11.99
N SER A 57 -0.38 -9.83 11.14
CA SER A 57 0.55 -8.83 10.61
C SER A 57 1.18 -7.97 11.72
N ALA A 58 0.39 -7.51 12.70
CA ALA A 58 0.90 -6.73 13.83
C ALA A 58 1.92 -7.54 14.66
N VAL A 59 1.64 -8.81 14.93
CA VAL A 59 2.57 -9.71 15.63
C VAL A 59 3.85 -9.95 14.83
N LEU A 60 3.74 -10.13 13.50
CA LEU A 60 4.90 -10.32 12.64
C LEU A 60 5.74 -9.05 12.47
N LEU A 61 5.13 -7.87 12.61
CA LEU A 61 5.84 -6.57 12.55
C LEU A 61 6.56 -6.22 13.86
N LEU A 62 6.06 -6.68 15.01
CA LEU A 62 6.64 -6.36 16.33
C LEU A 62 8.18 -6.56 16.43
N PRO A 63 8.76 -7.68 15.98
CA PRO A 63 10.22 -7.87 16.02
C PRO A 63 10.95 -6.80 15.21
N PHE A 64 10.43 -6.42 14.05
CA PHE A 64 11.04 -5.41 13.19
C PHE A 64 10.98 -4.02 13.82
N VAL A 65 9.91 -3.69 14.52
CA VAL A 65 9.79 -2.44 15.30
C VAL A 65 10.85 -2.38 16.40
N ILE A 66 11.06 -3.49 17.12
CA ILE A 66 12.04 -3.57 18.21
C ILE A 66 13.47 -3.48 17.67
N PHE A 67 13.83 -4.27 16.66
CA PHE A 67 15.17 -4.28 16.07
C PHE A 67 15.46 -3.03 15.21
N GLY A 68 14.43 -2.39 14.67
CA GLY A 68 14.55 -1.17 13.87
C GLY A 68 14.86 0.09 14.68
N GLY A 69 14.86 0.01 16.02
CA GLY A 69 15.16 1.15 16.88
C GLY A 69 14.04 2.20 16.92
N GLU A 70 12.82 1.85 16.51
CA GLU A 70 11.68 2.79 16.54
C GLU A 70 11.35 3.21 17.98
N TYR A 71 11.63 2.34 18.96
CA TYR A 71 11.46 2.65 20.37
C TYR A 71 12.31 3.85 20.83
N SER A 72 13.60 3.91 20.44
CA SER A 72 14.46 5.03 20.84
C SER A 72 14.01 6.32 20.17
N VAL A 73 13.60 6.25 18.89
CA VAL A 73 13.06 7.42 18.17
C VAL A 73 11.80 7.95 18.86
N LEU A 74 10.89 7.05 19.27
CA LEU A 74 9.67 7.46 19.97
C LEU A 74 10.00 8.06 21.35
N TYR A 75 10.92 7.46 22.09
CA TYR A 75 11.34 7.95 23.40
C TYR A 75 11.91 9.38 23.30
N ASP A 76 12.81 9.62 22.36
CA ASP A 76 13.42 10.94 22.15
C ASP A 76 12.35 11.99 21.81
N ARG A 77 11.36 11.64 21.00
CA ARG A 77 10.24 12.55 20.65
C ARG A 77 9.31 12.80 21.82
N VAL A 78 9.01 11.80 22.64
CA VAL A 78 8.16 11.95 23.82
C VAL A 78 8.81 12.85 24.88
N THR A 79 10.14 12.83 24.98
CA THR A 79 10.89 13.70 25.90
C THR A 79 11.10 15.12 25.40
N ASP A 80 10.86 15.39 24.12
CA ASP A 80 10.96 16.74 23.55
C ASP A 80 9.77 17.60 24.02
N PRO A 81 9.99 18.71 24.75
CA PRO A 81 8.91 19.58 25.22
C PRO A 81 8.12 20.26 24.11
N ASN A 82 8.63 20.26 22.87
CA ASN A 82 7.93 20.81 21.70
C ASN A 82 7.08 19.78 20.95
N TRP A 83 7.11 18.50 21.35
CA TRP A 83 6.37 17.45 20.66
C TRP A 83 4.90 17.40 21.12
N ASP A 84 3.98 17.47 20.16
CA ASP A 84 2.56 17.29 20.40
C ASP A 84 2.14 15.82 20.22
N GLY A 85 2.11 15.09 21.34
CA GLY A 85 1.63 13.72 21.37
C GLY A 85 0.16 13.57 20.96
N THR A 86 -0.65 14.62 21.07
CA THR A 86 -2.07 14.62 20.67
C THR A 86 -2.21 14.52 19.17
N VAL A 87 -1.40 15.28 18.41
CA VAL A 87 -1.36 15.20 16.94
C VAL A 87 -0.90 13.83 16.48
N PHE A 88 0.11 13.26 17.13
CA PHE A 88 0.56 11.90 16.84
C PHE A 88 -0.55 10.87 17.06
N LEU A 89 -1.20 10.89 18.24
CA LEU A 89 -2.28 9.96 18.57
C LEU A 89 -3.46 10.08 17.60
N TRP A 90 -3.93 11.30 17.33
CA TRP A 90 -5.02 11.51 16.37
C TRP A 90 -4.62 11.11 14.95
N GLY A 91 -3.41 11.44 14.51
CA GLY A 91 -2.88 11.02 13.21
C GLY A 91 -2.85 9.49 13.08
N SER A 92 -2.38 8.78 14.12
CA SER A 92 -2.36 7.32 14.15
C SER A 92 -3.77 6.71 14.15
N VAL A 93 -4.70 7.26 14.93
CA VAL A 93 -6.09 6.77 14.98
C VAL A 93 -6.78 6.97 13.64
N VAL A 94 -6.70 8.17 13.06
CA VAL A 94 -7.30 8.47 11.75
C VAL A 94 -6.71 7.58 10.67
N THR A 95 -5.38 7.47 10.61
CA THR A 95 -4.70 6.60 9.63
C THR A 95 -5.08 5.13 9.84
N GLY A 96 -5.20 4.66 11.08
CA GLY A 96 -5.63 3.30 11.39
C GLY A 96 -7.06 3.00 10.91
N VAL A 97 -8.01 3.91 11.18
CA VAL A 97 -9.40 3.77 10.72
C VAL A 97 -9.49 3.76 9.20
N PHE A 98 -8.89 4.76 8.54
CA PHE A 98 -8.92 4.85 7.08
C PHE A 98 -8.04 3.81 6.37
N GLY A 99 -7.03 3.25 7.04
CA GLY A 99 -6.24 2.11 6.56
C GLY A 99 -6.98 0.78 6.67
N PHE A 100 -7.85 0.63 7.67
CA PHE A 100 -8.67 -0.57 7.86
C PHE A 100 -9.79 -0.71 6.82
N LEU A 101 -10.36 0.42 6.35
CA LEU A 101 -11.45 0.40 5.36
C LEU A 101 -11.03 -0.27 4.02
N PRO A 102 -9.89 0.07 3.38
CA PRO A 102 -9.37 -0.65 2.22
C PRO A 102 -9.10 -2.13 2.48
N CYS A 103 -8.67 -2.50 3.69
CA CYS A 103 -8.43 -3.89 4.06
C CYS A 103 -9.73 -4.71 3.96
N ILE A 104 -10.80 -4.26 4.62
CA ILE A 104 -12.12 -4.93 4.52
C ILE A 104 -12.62 -4.93 3.08
N ALA A 105 -12.54 -3.78 2.39
CA ALA A 105 -13.00 -3.66 1.01
C ALA A 105 -12.27 -4.63 0.07
N GLY A 106 -10.96 -4.79 0.24
CA GLY A 106 -10.14 -5.72 -0.54
C GLY A 106 -10.50 -7.18 -0.27
N LEU A 107 -10.61 -7.57 1.00
CA LEU A 107 -11.02 -8.92 1.39
C LEU A 107 -12.43 -9.26 0.90
N LEU A 108 -13.36 -8.29 0.96
CA LEU A 108 -14.72 -8.45 0.46
C LEU A 108 -14.73 -8.59 -1.07
N SER A 109 -13.96 -7.75 -1.78
CA SER A 109 -13.78 -7.81 -3.23
C SER A 109 -13.29 -9.19 -3.68
N ILE A 110 -12.25 -9.74 -3.04
CA ILE A 110 -11.74 -11.09 -3.33
C ILE A 110 -12.81 -12.16 -3.02
N ARG A 111 -13.57 -12.00 -1.93
CA ARG A 111 -14.64 -12.93 -1.58
C ARG A 111 -15.71 -13.00 -2.66
N VAL A 112 -16.24 -11.85 -3.09
CA VAL A 112 -17.35 -11.81 -4.07
C VAL A 112 -16.89 -12.02 -5.51
N THR A 113 -15.59 -11.85 -5.81
CA THR A 113 -15.01 -12.07 -7.14
C THR A 113 -13.97 -13.21 -7.13
N SER A 114 -12.86 -13.06 -7.85
CA SER A 114 -11.71 -13.97 -7.86
C SER A 114 -10.43 -13.19 -7.50
N PRO A 115 -9.35 -13.85 -7.03
CA PRO A 115 -8.05 -13.20 -6.83
C PRO A 115 -7.57 -12.42 -8.06
N ILE A 116 -7.79 -12.97 -9.26
CA ILE A 116 -7.39 -12.35 -10.53
C ILE A 116 -8.20 -11.07 -10.76
N THR A 117 -9.53 -11.14 -10.63
CA THR A 117 -10.42 -9.97 -10.78
C THR A 117 -10.07 -8.86 -9.78
N HIS A 118 -9.72 -9.23 -8.54
CA HIS A 118 -9.27 -8.27 -7.54
C HIS A 118 -7.97 -7.57 -7.94
N MET A 119 -6.98 -8.30 -8.49
CA MET A 119 -5.72 -7.72 -8.96
C MET A 119 -5.96 -6.73 -10.12
N VAL A 120 -6.85 -7.06 -11.05
CA VAL A 120 -7.26 -6.17 -12.14
C VAL A 120 -7.93 -4.89 -11.60
N SER A 121 -8.87 -5.04 -10.67
CA SER A 121 -9.53 -3.91 -10.02
C SER A 121 -8.53 -3.04 -9.22
N SER A 122 -7.54 -3.67 -8.58
CA SER A 122 -6.47 -2.98 -7.87
C SER A 122 -5.60 -2.14 -8.81
N ALA A 123 -5.30 -2.61 -10.02
CA ALA A 123 -4.58 -1.82 -11.01
C ALA A 123 -5.37 -0.59 -11.45
N ALA A 124 -6.66 -0.75 -11.74
CA ALA A 124 -7.54 0.38 -12.07
C ALA A 124 -7.61 1.41 -10.93
N ARG A 125 -7.67 0.95 -9.67
CA ARG A 125 -7.61 1.82 -8.48
C ARG A 125 -6.31 2.63 -8.43
N SER A 126 -5.16 2.01 -8.70
CA SER A 126 -3.86 2.70 -8.70
C SER A 126 -3.77 3.77 -9.79
N VAL A 127 -4.38 3.53 -10.95
CA VAL A 127 -4.45 4.55 -12.01
C VAL A 127 -5.33 5.72 -11.59
N LEU A 128 -6.53 5.45 -11.06
CA LEU A 128 -7.39 6.51 -10.54
C LEU A 128 -6.69 7.32 -9.44
N GLN A 129 -6.00 6.64 -8.51
CA GLN A 129 -5.20 7.29 -7.48
C GLN A 129 -4.14 8.22 -8.07
N THR A 130 -3.48 7.79 -9.15
CA THR A 130 -2.46 8.59 -9.85
C THR A 130 -3.07 9.81 -10.52
N LEU A 131 -4.20 9.64 -11.22
CA LEU A 131 -4.91 10.76 -11.88
C LEU A 131 -5.43 11.80 -10.89
N ILE A 132 -5.98 11.35 -9.76
CA ILE A 132 -6.42 12.23 -8.66
C ILE A 132 -5.20 12.94 -8.05
N GLY A 133 -4.07 12.22 -7.89
CA GLY A 133 -2.83 12.81 -7.38
C GLY A 133 -2.32 13.94 -8.27
N VAL A 134 -2.27 13.70 -9.58
CA VAL A 134 -1.89 14.71 -10.57
C VAL A 134 -2.82 15.92 -10.57
N SER A 135 -4.15 15.68 -10.57
CA SER A 135 -5.12 16.78 -10.67
C SER A 135 -5.20 17.63 -9.40
N TYR A 136 -5.10 17.00 -8.22
CA TYR A 136 -5.26 17.69 -6.94
C TYR A 136 -3.95 18.33 -6.44
N PHE A 137 -2.81 17.63 -6.56
CA PHE A 137 -1.51 18.14 -6.10
C PHE A 137 -0.74 18.90 -7.19
N GLY A 138 -1.28 18.99 -8.40
CA GLY A 138 -0.62 19.68 -9.53
C GLY A 138 0.68 19.00 -9.97
N ASP A 139 0.80 17.68 -9.75
CA ASP A 139 2.01 16.93 -10.08
C ASP A 139 2.23 16.87 -11.60
N LEU A 140 3.49 16.80 -12.03
CA LEU A 140 3.84 16.82 -13.45
C LEU A 140 3.53 15.46 -14.09
N MET A 141 2.53 15.45 -14.97
CA MET A 141 2.22 14.31 -15.82
C MET A 141 3.05 14.35 -17.10
N THR A 142 4.21 13.69 -17.08
CA THR A 142 5.07 13.54 -18.26
C THR A 142 4.48 12.52 -19.24
N THR A 143 4.79 12.66 -20.53
CA THR A 143 4.36 11.71 -21.57
C THR A 143 4.80 10.27 -21.26
N ASN A 144 5.99 10.10 -20.68
CA ASN A 144 6.50 8.78 -20.27
C ASN A 144 5.69 8.16 -19.13
N ARG A 145 5.24 8.95 -18.14
CA ARG A 145 4.36 8.48 -17.06
C ARG A 145 2.99 8.09 -17.60
N ALA A 146 2.41 8.93 -18.47
CA ALA A 146 1.13 8.63 -19.11
C ALA A 146 1.20 7.36 -19.98
N GLY A 147 2.27 7.20 -20.77
CA GLY A 147 2.52 5.98 -21.55
C GLY A 147 2.66 4.74 -20.68
N SER A 148 3.37 4.84 -19.55
CA SER A 148 3.52 3.72 -18.60
C SER A 148 2.18 3.31 -18.00
N ILE A 149 1.32 4.26 -17.62
CA ILE A 149 -0.03 3.99 -17.11
C ILE A 149 -0.87 3.27 -18.16
N LEU A 150 -0.83 3.72 -19.43
CA LEU A 150 -1.56 3.08 -20.52
C LEU A 150 -1.08 1.65 -20.79
N VAL A 151 0.24 1.41 -20.74
CA VAL A 151 0.81 0.07 -20.89
C VAL A 151 0.38 -0.83 -19.73
N ILE A 152 0.41 -0.34 -18.49
CA ILE A 152 -0.05 -1.10 -17.30
C ILE A 152 -1.54 -1.45 -17.43
N LEU A 153 -2.39 -0.48 -17.79
CA LEU A 153 -3.82 -0.74 -18.01
C LEU A 153 -4.06 -1.75 -19.13
N GLY A 154 -3.38 -1.57 -20.27
CA GLY A 154 -3.51 -2.46 -21.43
C GLY A 154 -3.04 -3.88 -21.14
N GLY A 155 -1.97 -4.07 -20.36
CA GLY A 155 -1.48 -5.39 -19.98
C GLY A 155 -2.29 -6.07 -18.87
N THR A 156 -3.18 -5.36 -18.19
CA THR A 156 -3.98 -5.89 -17.07
C THR A 156 -5.42 -6.27 -17.50
N MET A 157 -5.90 -5.79 -18.65
CA MET A 157 -7.18 -6.18 -19.26
C MET A 157 -7.02 -7.41 -20.15
#